data_AF-A0A9R1V497-F1
#
_entry.id   AF-A0A9R1V497-F1
#
_cell.length_a   1.000
_cell.length_b   1.000
_cell.length_c   1.000
_cell.angle_alpha   90.00
_cell.angle_beta   90.00
_cell.angle_gamma   90.00
#
_symmetry.space_group_name_H-M   'P 1'
#
loop_
_entity.id
_entity.type
_entity.pdbx_description
1 polymer ?
#
loop_
_entity_poly.entity_id
_entity_poly.type
_entity_poly.pdbx_seq_one_letter_code
_entity_poly.pdbx_strand_id
1 'polypeptide(L)'
;MHLSTPNIFELMAKIYCGFEVNFISENVIPVSCLACFLGMTDNHNPNNLLNRALSFFEHQIITCWNESIKSLKATENQILLQQVTKLGLIDACVDLIISKALNKLIYLGESVEPIKNLVLSDEDEDGFNGDVYKPNAKRKLFVLDS
;
A
#
# COMPACT_ATOMS: atom_id res chain seq x y z
N MET A 1 -9.48 -4.15 -25.85
CA MET A 1 -8.17 -3.44 -25.86
C MET A 1 -8.20 -2.44 -24.72
N HIS A 2 -7.79 -2.88 -23.52
CA HIS A 2 -7.79 -2.07 -22.30
C HIS A 2 -6.44 -1.33 -22.25
N LEU A 3 -6.38 -0.13 -22.82
CA LEU A 3 -5.26 0.79 -22.63
C LEU A 3 -5.21 1.18 -21.15
N SER A 4 -4.04 1.08 -20.49
CA SER A 4 -3.57 2.07 -19.48
C SER A 4 -2.28 1.69 -18.71
N THR A 5 -1.59 0.59 -19.03
CA THR A 5 -0.19 0.43 -18.57
C THR A 5 0.75 0.64 -19.76
N PRO A 6 1.70 1.59 -19.70
CA PRO A 6 2.81 1.59 -20.63
C PRO A 6 3.42 0.20 -20.56
N ASN A 7 3.57 -0.46 -21.71
CA ASN A 7 4.33 -1.70 -21.74
C ASN A 7 5.70 -1.39 -21.11
N ILE A 8 6.18 -2.20 -20.17
CA ILE A 8 7.45 -1.96 -19.46
C ILE A 8 8.56 -1.64 -20.47
N PHE A 9 8.55 -2.26 -21.65
CA PHE A 9 9.43 -1.95 -22.77
C PHE A 9 9.35 -0.49 -23.28
N GLU A 10 8.16 0.09 -23.38
CA GLU A 10 7.98 1.49 -23.79
C GLU A 10 8.52 2.44 -22.71
N LEU A 11 8.21 2.16 -21.43
CA LEU A 11 8.71 2.95 -20.31
C LEU A 11 10.25 2.88 -20.25
N MET A 12 10.81 1.69 -20.43
CA MET A 12 12.24 1.45 -20.56
C MET A 12 12.84 2.26 -21.71
N ALA A 13 12.29 2.15 -22.92
CA ALA A 13 12.77 2.88 -24.09
C ALA A 13 12.76 4.39 -23.86
N LYS A 14 11.70 4.92 -23.24
CA LYS A 14 11.63 6.35 -22.86
C LYS A 14 12.76 6.74 -21.92
N ILE A 15 12.98 5.97 -20.86
CA ILE A 15 14.04 6.23 -19.87
C ILE A 15 15.43 6.18 -20.52
N TYR A 16 15.73 5.15 -21.30
CA TYR A 16 17.04 5.00 -21.97
C TYR A 16 17.28 6.06 -23.05
N CYS A 17 16.23 6.55 -23.69
CA CYS A 17 16.32 7.63 -24.68
C CYS A 17 16.29 9.04 -24.06
N GLY A 18 16.26 9.15 -22.72
CA GLY A 18 16.30 10.44 -22.03
C GLY A 18 14.96 11.21 -22.04
N PHE A 19 13.84 10.56 -22.34
CA PHE A 19 12.52 11.18 -22.21
C PHE A 19 12.17 11.36 -20.73
N GLU A 20 11.55 12.49 -20.43
CA GLU A 20 11.07 12.77 -19.08
C GLU A 20 9.84 11.91 -18.75
N VAL A 21 9.91 11.25 -17.59
CA VAL A 21 8.79 10.48 -17.04
C VAL A 21 7.94 11.41 -16.19
N ASN A 22 6.66 11.56 -16.55
CA ASN A 22 5.69 12.25 -15.71
C ASN A 22 5.14 11.28 -14.65
N PHE A 23 5.20 11.67 -13.38
CA PHE A 23 4.71 10.85 -12.27
C PHE A 23 3.24 11.12 -11.99
N ILE A 24 2.49 10.04 -11.89
CA ILE A 24 1.10 10.01 -11.44
C ILE A 24 0.92 8.84 -10.47
N SER A 25 -0.17 8.86 -9.73
CA SER A 25 -0.45 7.86 -8.70
C SER A 25 -0.42 6.43 -9.23
N GLU A 26 -0.90 6.22 -10.44
CA GLU A 26 -1.01 4.91 -11.09
C GLU A 26 0.33 4.37 -11.60
N ASN A 27 1.33 5.22 -11.85
CA ASN A 27 2.59 4.79 -12.46
C ASN A 27 3.80 4.83 -11.51
N VAL A 28 3.73 5.55 -10.40
CA VAL A 28 4.90 5.79 -9.55
C VAL A 28 5.46 4.49 -8.95
N ILE A 29 4.62 3.59 -8.42
CA ILE A 29 5.09 2.30 -7.88
C ILE A 29 5.74 1.45 -8.99
N PRO A 30 5.11 1.24 -10.17
CA PRO A 30 5.74 0.57 -11.29
C PRO A 30 7.06 1.17 -11.75
N VAL A 31 7.14 2.50 -11.85
CA VAL A 31 8.36 3.21 -12.26
C VAL A 31 9.46 3.02 -11.23
N SER A 32 9.16 3.14 -9.94
CA SER A 32 10.12 2.88 -8.86
C SER A 32 10.66 1.45 -8.90
N CYS A 33 9.79 0.48 -9.13
CA CYS A 33 10.19 -0.93 -9.23
C CYS A 33 11.08 -1.19 -10.43
N LEU A 34 10.76 -0.59 -11.58
CA LEU A 34 11.59 -0.68 -12.77
C LEU A 34 12.96 -0.02 -12.53
N ALA A 35 12.98 1.20 -11.99
CA ALA A 35 14.23 1.91 -11.70
C ALA A 35 15.12 1.12 -10.71
N CYS A 36 14.52 0.49 -9.70
CA CYS A 36 15.20 -0.41 -8.77
C CYS A 36 15.72 -1.68 -9.48
N PHE A 37 14.92 -2.29 -10.36
CA PHE A 37 15.34 -3.43 -11.18
C PHE A 37 16.54 -3.11 -12.08
N LEU A 38 16.59 -1.91 -12.65
CA LEU A 38 17.69 -1.44 -13.48
C LEU A 38 18.95 -1.06 -12.69
N GLY A 39 18.90 -1.14 -11.36
CA GLY A 39 20.01 -0.74 -10.50
C GLY A 39 20.35 0.75 -10.65
N MET A 40 19.34 1.61 -10.86
CA MET A 40 19.57 3.06 -10.83
C MET A 40 19.96 3.44 -9.41
N THR A 41 21.24 3.74 -9.21
CA THR A 41 21.82 4.10 -7.90
C THR A 41 22.25 5.56 -7.85
N ASP A 42 22.31 6.08 -6.63
CA ASP A 42 22.72 7.46 -6.35
C ASP A 42 24.17 7.74 -6.74
N ASN A 43 24.99 6.69 -6.75
CA ASN A 43 26.41 6.77 -7.09
C ASN A 43 26.67 7.29 -8.52
N HIS A 44 25.70 7.13 -9.43
CA HIS A 44 25.81 7.61 -10.80
C HIS A 44 25.12 8.97 -11.01
N ASN A 45 23.97 9.17 -10.37
CA ASN A 45 23.22 10.43 -10.42
C ASN A 45 22.29 10.52 -9.19
N PRO A 46 22.46 11.50 -8.28
CA PRO A 46 21.60 11.66 -7.11
C PRO A 46 20.17 12.10 -7.48
N ASN A 47 19.94 12.58 -8.70
CA ASN A 47 18.62 12.89 -9.23
C ASN A 47 18.18 11.84 -10.28
N ASN A 48 18.54 10.58 -10.04
CA ASN A 48 18.10 9.46 -10.87
C ASN A 48 16.56 9.28 -10.82
N LEU A 49 16.05 8.47 -11.73
CA LEU A 49 14.61 8.20 -11.84
C LEU A 49 14.03 7.61 -10.56
N LEU A 50 14.75 6.72 -9.87
CA LEU A 50 14.29 6.10 -8.63
C LEU A 50 14.05 7.16 -7.55
N ASN A 51 15.01 8.06 -7.33
CA ASN A 51 14.89 9.13 -6.33
C ASN A 51 13.75 10.10 -6.64
N ARG A 52 13.61 10.47 -7.92
CA ARG A 52 12.49 11.32 -8.35
C ARG A 52 11.14 10.64 -8.11
N ALA A 53 11.05 9.34 -8.38
CA ALA A 53 9.83 8.57 -8.16
C ALA A 53 9.52 8.40 -6.67
N LEU A 54 10.51 8.09 -5.84
CA LEU A 54 10.36 7.99 -4.39
C LEU A 54 10.00 9.33 -3.75
N SER A 55 10.60 10.43 -4.22
CA SER A 55 10.24 11.77 -3.77
C SER A 55 8.78 12.09 -4.10
N PHE A 56 8.34 11.83 -5.34
CA PHE A 56 6.93 12.00 -5.70
C PHE A 56 6.02 11.12 -4.83
N PHE A 57 6.41 9.87 -4.59
CA PHE A 57 5.66 8.93 -3.76
C PHE A 57 5.46 9.46 -2.33
N GLU A 58 6.52 9.89 -1.68
CA GLU A 58 6.48 10.43 -0.32
C GLU A 58 5.58 11.68 -0.21
N HIS A 59 5.70 12.60 -1.17
CA HIS A 59 5.03 13.91 -1.09
C HIS A 59 3.58 13.87 -1.57
N GLN A 60 3.23 13.00 -2.52
CA GLN A 60 1.90 12.99 -3.16
C GLN A 60 1.07 11.76 -2.81
N ILE A 61 1.71 10.59 -2.63
CA ILE A 61 0.99 9.34 -2.40
C ILE A 61 0.77 9.12 -0.91
N ILE A 62 1.85 9.25 -0.12
CA ILE A 62 1.80 9.02 1.33
C ILE A 62 1.09 10.16 2.09
N THR A 63 0.72 11.25 1.41
CA THR A 63 -0.08 12.34 2.00
C THR A 63 -1.58 12.16 1.79
N CYS A 64 -2.02 11.34 0.82
CA CYS A 64 -3.42 11.17 0.44
C CYS A 64 -3.81 9.71 0.27
N TRP A 65 -4.68 9.19 1.15
CA TRP A 65 -5.15 7.80 1.08
C TRP A 65 -5.85 7.43 -0.25
N ASN A 66 -6.45 8.40 -0.94
CA ASN A 66 -7.10 8.14 -2.23
C ASN A 66 -6.07 7.90 -3.33
N GLU A 67 -4.97 8.67 -3.30
CA GLU A 67 -3.85 8.48 -4.21
C GLU A 67 -3.08 7.18 -3.87
N SER A 68 -2.93 6.86 -2.58
CA SER A 68 -2.42 5.55 -2.14
C SER A 68 -3.28 4.38 -2.67
N ILE A 69 -4.61 4.46 -2.55
CA ILE A 69 -5.52 3.42 -3.06
C ILE A 69 -5.41 3.30 -4.59
N LYS A 70 -5.37 4.42 -5.32
CA LYS A 70 -5.17 4.40 -6.78
C LYS A 70 -3.86 3.74 -7.17
N SER A 71 -2.77 4.09 -6.46
CA SER A 71 -1.45 3.51 -6.70
C SER A 71 -1.41 2.01 -6.46
N LEU A 72 -2.02 1.54 -5.36
CA LEU A 72 -2.15 0.12 -5.05
C LEU A 72 -2.96 -0.63 -6.12
N LYS A 73 -4.08 -0.09 -6.57
CA LYS A 73 -4.92 -0.70 -7.63
C LYS A 73 -4.16 -0.84 -8.94
N ALA A 74 -3.33 0.14 -9.29
CA ALA A 74 -2.52 0.07 -10.50
C ALA A 74 -1.38 -0.97 -10.42
N THR A 75 -1.06 -1.44 -9.22
CA THR A 75 0.02 -2.41 -8.94
C THR A 75 -0.45 -3.88 -9.05
N GLU A 76 -1.65 -4.15 -9.59
CA GLU A 76 -2.17 -5.53 -9.83
C GLU A 76 -1.28 -6.38 -10.75
N ASN A 77 -0.31 -5.79 -11.44
CA ASN A 77 0.58 -6.52 -12.35
C ASN A 77 1.70 -7.25 -11.58
N GLN A 78 1.52 -8.57 -11.47
CA GLN A 78 2.30 -9.52 -10.68
C GLN A 78 3.83 -9.49 -10.94
N ILE A 79 4.27 -8.99 -12.10
CA ILE A 79 5.68 -8.94 -12.52
C ILE A 79 6.54 -8.04 -11.61
N LEU A 80 5.94 -7.08 -10.91
CA LEU A 80 6.68 -6.08 -10.13
C LEU A 80 6.86 -6.44 -8.65
N LEU A 81 6.14 -7.45 -8.15
CA LEU A 81 6.01 -7.74 -6.71
C LEU A 81 7.35 -7.86 -5.96
N GLN A 82 8.34 -8.56 -6.53
CA GLN A 82 9.61 -8.76 -5.83
C GLN A 82 10.39 -7.45 -5.60
N GLN A 83 10.26 -6.48 -6.52
CA GLN A 83 10.91 -5.18 -6.36
C GLN A 83 10.08 -4.24 -5.48
N VAL A 84 8.75 -4.34 -5.55
CA VAL A 84 7.86 -3.57 -4.67
C VAL A 84 8.13 -3.91 -3.20
N THR A 85 8.28 -5.20 -2.87
CA THR A 85 8.60 -5.65 -1.51
C THR A 85 9.95 -5.12 -1.03
N LYS A 86 10.96 -5.03 -1.92
CA LYS A 86 12.27 -4.44 -1.55
C LYS A 86 12.18 -2.96 -1.20
N LEU A 87 11.27 -2.23 -1.84
CA LEU A 87 11.10 -0.80 -1.63
C LEU A 87 10.10 -0.46 -0.51
N GLY A 88 9.33 -1.43 0.01
CA GLY A 88 8.35 -1.20 1.07
C GLY A 88 7.17 -0.29 0.68
N LEU A 89 6.94 -0.06 -0.62
CA LEU A 89 5.96 0.94 -1.08
C LEU A 89 4.51 0.51 -0.83
N ILE A 90 4.22 -0.80 -0.92
CA ILE A 90 2.88 -1.32 -0.60
C ILE A 90 2.60 -1.14 0.89
N ASP A 91 3.54 -1.54 1.74
CA ASP A 91 3.40 -1.46 3.19
C ASP A 91 3.17 -0.01 3.63
N ALA A 92 3.95 0.94 3.09
CA ALA A 92 3.76 2.37 3.36
C ALA A 92 2.35 2.88 2.99
N CYS A 93 1.81 2.46 1.83
CA CYS A 93 0.44 2.80 1.45
C CYS A 93 -0.60 2.20 2.41
N VAL A 94 -0.41 0.93 2.81
CA VAL A 94 -1.31 0.24 3.74
C VAL A 94 -1.29 0.91 5.11
N ASP A 95 -0.11 1.20 5.64
CA ASP A 95 0.08 1.89 6.92
C ASP A 95 -0.57 3.27 6.93
N LEU A 96 -0.43 4.04 5.84
CA LEU A 96 -1.12 5.31 5.69
C LEU A 96 -2.64 5.14 5.76
N ILE A 97 -3.19 4.19 4.99
CA ILE A 97 -4.63 3.95 4.91
C ILE A 97 -5.16 3.57 6.30
N ILE A 98 -4.48 2.66 6.99
CA ILE A 98 -4.83 2.24 8.36
C ILE A 98 -4.80 3.45 9.29
N SER A 99 -3.72 4.24 9.28
CA SER A 99 -3.58 5.43 10.11
C SER A 99 -4.70 6.44 9.87
N LYS A 100 -5.03 6.76 8.62
CA LYS A 100 -6.15 7.68 8.31
C LYS A 100 -7.52 7.12 8.69
N ALA A 101 -7.73 5.81 8.50
CA ALA A 101 -8.98 5.16 8.89
C ALA A 101 -9.17 5.18 10.41
N LEU A 102 -8.13 4.82 11.18
CA LEU A 102 -8.17 4.86 12.64
C LEU A 102 -8.39 6.28 13.16
N ASN A 103 -7.68 7.27 12.61
CA ASN A 103 -7.90 8.67 12.97
C ASN A 103 -9.37 9.06 12.75
N LYS A 104 -9.94 8.75 11.58
CA LYS A 104 -11.35 9.02 11.29
C LYS A 104 -12.30 8.33 12.28
N LEU A 105 -12.00 7.11 12.70
CA LEU A 105 -12.80 6.37 13.69
C LEU A 105 -12.70 6.99 15.09
N ILE A 106 -11.51 7.40 15.53
CA ILE A 106 -11.31 8.07 16.83
C ILE A 106 -12.11 9.38 16.89
N TYR A 107 -12.15 10.16 15.81
CA TYR A 107 -12.94 11.38 15.74
C TYR A 107 -14.46 11.14 15.70
N LEU A 108 -14.93 9.93 15.36
CA LEU A 108 -16.36 9.59 15.30
C LEU A 108 -16.95 9.08 16.62
N GLY A 109 -16.12 8.89 17.65
CA GLY A 109 -16.62 8.82 19.03
C GLY A 109 -17.59 7.69 19.34
N GLU A 110 -17.31 6.46 18.89
CA GLU A 110 -17.83 5.28 19.58
C GLU A 110 -16.67 4.35 19.90
N SER A 111 -16.52 4.02 21.19
CA SER A 111 -15.38 3.33 21.78
C SER A 111 -14.95 2.10 20.98
N VAL A 112 -13.90 2.23 20.17
CA VAL A 112 -13.17 1.08 19.61
C VAL A 112 -11.87 1.00 20.37
N GLU A 113 -11.80 0.09 21.35
CA GLU A 113 -10.52 -0.26 21.94
C GLU A 113 -9.58 -0.74 20.82
N PRO A 114 -8.30 -0.34 20.86
CA PRO A 114 -7.34 -0.82 19.88
C PRO A 114 -7.31 -2.35 19.93
N ILE A 115 -7.41 -2.98 18.75
CA ILE A 115 -7.21 -4.41 18.60
C ILE A 115 -5.76 -4.68 19.04
N LYS A 116 -5.58 -5.09 20.30
CA LYS A 116 -4.32 -5.64 20.77
C LYS A 116 -4.14 -6.95 20.03
N ASN A 117 -3.19 -6.98 19.11
CA ASN A 117 -2.79 -8.19 18.42
C ASN A 117 -2.52 -9.31 19.41
N LEU A 118 -2.98 -10.49 19.00
CA LEU A 118 -2.86 -11.81 19.59
C LEU A 118 -1.50 -12.00 20.30
N VAL A 119 -1.51 -11.97 21.64
CA VAL A 119 -0.41 -12.54 22.42
C VAL A 119 -0.61 -14.05 22.37
N LEU A 120 0.13 -14.71 21.48
CA LEU A 120 0.45 -16.13 21.63
C LEU A 120 1.57 -16.21 22.66
N SER A 121 1.20 -16.45 23.90
CA SER A 121 2.11 -17.00 24.90
C SER A 121 1.57 -18.37 25.23
N ASP A 122 2.17 -19.37 24.59
CA ASP A 122 2.11 -20.76 25.01
C ASP A 122 2.73 -20.89 26.42
N GLU A 123 2.27 -21.91 27.15
CA GLU A 123 2.77 -22.49 28.41
C GLU A 123 2.04 -22.09 29.73
N ASP A 124 1.06 -22.94 30.05
CA ASP A 124 0.82 -23.71 31.30
C ASP A 124 0.27 -23.05 32.59
N GLU A 125 -0.81 -23.70 33.08
CA GLU A 125 -1.55 -23.73 34.38
C GLU A 125 -1.53 -22.49 35.31
N ASP A 126 -2.64 -21.97 35.86
CA ASP A 126 -3.48 -22.55 36.91
C ASP A 126 -4.84 -21.83 36.98
N GLY A 127 -5.92 -22.53 37.32
CA GLY A 127 -7.30 -22.10 37.05
C GLY A 127 -7.91 -20.93 37.85
N PHE A 128 -8.84 -20.21 37.20
CA PHE A 128 -10.08 -19.72 37.82
C PHE A 128 -11.17 -19.44 36.77
N ASN A 129 -12.42 -19.60 37.21
CA ASN A 129 -13.68 -19.68 36.47
C ASN A 129 -14.12 -18.41 35.70
N GLY A 130 -14.85 -18.60 34.58
CA GLY A 130 -15.97 -17.71 34.22
C GLY A 130 -15.93 -17.07 32.83
N ASP A 131 -16.83 -17.53 31.96
CA ASP A 131 -17.37 -16.88 30.75
C ASP A 131 -16.53 -16.83 29.46
N VAL A 132 -16.64 -17.93 28.70
CA VAL A 132 -16.41 -18.02 27.26
C VAL A 132 -17.24 -16.95 26.53
N TYR A 133 -16.63 -15.81 26.18
CA TYR A 133 -17.23 -14.87 25.25
C TYR A 133 -17.22 -15.46 23.83
N LYS A 134 -18.38 -15.96 23.40
CA LYS A 134 -18.64 -16.38 22.02
C LYS A 134 -19.15 -15.17 21.23
N PRO A 135 -18.40 -14.62 20.26
CA PRO A 135 -18.95 -13.55 19.42
C PRO A 135 -20.02 -14.14 18.49
N ASN A 136 -21.28 -13.75 18.73
CA ASN A 136 -22.42 -14.16 17.92
C ASN A 136 -22.32 -13.53 16.52
N ALA A 137 -22.04 -14.36 15.52
CA ALA A 137 -22.29 -14.04 14.12
C ALA A 137 -23.79 -13.86 13.90
N LYS A 138 -24.28 -12.61 13.74
CA LYS A 138 -25.57 -12.22 13.13
C LYS A 138 -25.73 -10.69 13.17
N ARG A 139 -25.04 -9.97 12.28
CA ARG A 139 -25.52 -8.64 11.85
C ARG A 139 -26.33 -8.85 10.58
N LYS A 140 -27.60 -8.46 10.67
CA LYS A 140 -28.72 -8.85 9.82
C LYS A 140 -28.47 -8.56 8.34
N LEU A 141 -28.81 -9.56 7.52
CA LEU A 141 -28.92 -9.46 6.07
C LEU A 141 -29.85 -8.31 5.69
N PHE A 142 -29.49 -7.63 4.60
CA PHE A 142 -30.29 -6.65 3.89
C PHE A 142 -31.77 -7.06 3.82
N VAL A 143 -32.65 -6.20 4.32
CA VAL A 143 -34.06 -6.22 3.94
C VAL A 143 -34.11 -5.66 2.52
N LEU A 144 -34.38 -6.52 1.53
CA LEU A 144 -34.85 -6.10 0.22
C LEU A 144 -36.35 -5.84 0.36
N ASP A 145 -36.73 -4.57 0.31
CA ASP A 145 -38.13 -4.19 0.15
C ASP A 145 -38.60 -4.57 -1.26
N SER A 146 -39.85 -5.01 -1.36
CA SER A 146 -40.45 -5.67 -2.54
C SER A 146 -40.92 -4.70 -3.62
#